data_AF-C7N918-F1
#
_entry.id   AF-C7N918-F1
#
_cell.length_a   1.000
_cell.length_b   1.000
_cell.length_c   1.000
_cell.angle_alpha   90.00
_cell.angle_beta   90.00
_cell.angle_gamma   90.00
#
_symmetry.space_group_name_H-M   'P 1'
#
loop_
_entity.id
_entity.type
_entity.pdbx_description
1 polymer ?
#
loop_
_entity_poly.entity_id
_entity_poly.type
_entity_poly.pdbx_seq_one_letter_code
_entity_poly.pdbx_strand_id
1 'polypeptide(L)'
;MKNKILKIFVIMALAVNVSYAKSNTKIDKATFQEIDATYSKDKNGVYVWENRGWKKLEGLDPVTFEIINISGSARRYLKDKNGIYSIIYSMDGDSDKLALENLPYDPQTYEVINQLYSKDKNNIYYSDRKIIGVDLPTFQRIDENIYSKDKNNIYFRGKKISGADKDTFEKIDKYNYSKDKNNIYYNDKKIEGVDKNTFELTYDFGSVVNEYYSKDKNNVYYENKKLKGIDVKTFKKINKLVDNFLIEDKNGFYIVEEDGSVAPIDSKEVDIENLSQLAIKTNLYHDKDSMYFVKNHKLVKIKDAPKVDPYNLSTYNDKYINKYDIVYYLDTDEGAFKKLEKAESHEFRAYGDTEYAKGKKNVYFKGKVLAGADYASFDMKYNHEKDVYEIKDKNKVYEKVKAD
;
A
#
# COMPACT_ATOMS: atom_id res chain seq x y z
N MET A 1 -32.82 -24.32 14.35
CA MET A 1 -32.59 -24.43 12.88
C MET A 1 -31.16 -24.06 12.43
N LYS A 2 -30.44 -23.14 13.09
CA LYS A 2 -29.05 -22.77 12.72
C LYS A 2 -28.01 -23.92 12.79
N ASN A 3 -28.12 -24.86 13.72
CA ASN A 3 -27.17 -25.99 13.84
C ASN A 3 -27.31 -27.10 12.78
N LYS A 4 -28.46 -27.23 12.11
CA LYS A 4 -28.64 -28.24 11.05
C LYS A 4 -28.07 -27.77 9.71
N ILE A 5 -28.20 -26.48 9.40
CA ILE A 5 -27.68 -25.88 8.16
C ILE A 5 -26.15 -25.85 8.17
N LEU A 6 -25.52 -25.53 9.31
CA LEU A 6 -24.05 -25.57 9.45
C LEU A 6 -23.48 -27.00 9.26
N LYS A 7 -24.15 -28.03 9.81
CA LYS A 7 -23.77 -29.43 9.58
C LYS A 7 -23.89 -29.85 8.11
N ILE A 8 -24.90 -29.38 7.39
CA ILE A 8 -25.10 -29.72 5.97
C ILE A 8 -24.02 -29.08 5.08
N PHE A 9 -23.61 -27.83 5.34
CA PHE A 9 -22.51 -27.20 4.61
C PHE A 9 -21.16 -27.88 4.87
N VAL A 10 -20.87 -28.26 6.13
CA VAL A 10 -19.66 -29.02 6.48
C VAL A 10 -19.66 -30.40 5.80
N ILE A 11 -20.80 -31.09 5.77
CA ILE A 11 -20.94 -32.41 5.12
C ILE A 11 -20.82 -32.30 3.58
N MET A 12 -21.34 -31.24 2.96
CA MET A 12 -21.17 -31.03 1.51
C MET A 12 -19.74 -30.66 1.13
N ALA A 13 -19.03 -29.84 1.92
CA ALA A 13 -17.61 -29.57 1.72
C ALA A 13 -16.78 -30.86 1.85
N LEU A 14 -17.04 -31.66 2.90
CA LEU A 14 -16.43 -32.99 3.09
C LEU A 14 -16.69 -33.93 1.89
N ALA A 15 -17.91 -33.96 1.35
CA ALA A 15 -18.26 -34.83 0.22
C ALA A 15 -17.58 -34.41 -1.10
N VAL A 16 -17.44 -33.10 -1.35
CA VAL A 16 -16.75 -32.56 -2.53
C VAL A 16 -15.23 -32.79 -2.43
N ASN A 17 -14.64 -32.58 -1.25
CA ASN A 17 -13.21 -32.80 -1.00
C ASN A 17 -12.81 -34.28 -1.14
N VAL A 18 -13.64 -35.20 -0.61
CA VAL A 18 -13.44 -36.65 -0.76
C VAL A 18 -13.62 -37.09 -2.21
N SER A 19 -14.52 -36.47 -2.98
CA SER A 19 -14.73 -36.79 -4.40
C SER A 19 -13.57 -36.32 -5.29
N TYR A 20 -12.95 -35.18 -4.98
CA TYR A 20 -11.75 -34.71 -5.69
C TYR A 20 -10.51 -35.55 -5.33
N ALA A 21 -10.30 -35.88 -4.05
CA ALA A 21 -9.24 -36.79 -3.65
C ALA A 21 -9.40 -38.16 -4.33
N LYS A 22 -10.63 -38.60 -4.61
CA LYS A 22 -10.91 -39.84 -5.35
C LYS A 22 -10.40 -39.83 -6.80
N SER A 23 -10.38 -38.67 -7.49
CA SER A 23 -10.02 -38.56 -8.91
C SER A 23 -8.57 -38.13 -9.20
N ASN A 24 -7.84 -37.59 -8.23
CA ASN A 24 -6.46 -37.11 -8.42
C ASN A 24 -5.42 -38.15 -7.95
N THR A 25 -4.58 -38.66 -8.86
CA THR A 25 -3.60 -39.74 -8.61
C THR A 25 -2.37 -39.30 -7.80
N LYS A 26 -2.22 -38.01 -7.52
CA LYS A 26 -1.08 -37.43 -6.77
C LYS A 26 -1.33 -37.25 -5.27
N ILE A 27 -2.53 -37.60 -4.78
CA ILE A 27 -2.93 -37.47 -3.37
C ILE A 27 -2.97 -38.87 -2.74
N ASP A 28 -2.30 -39.04 -1.61
CA ASP A 28 -2.36 -40.27 -0.82
C ASP A 28 -3.65 -40.30 0.00
N LYS A 29 -4.62 -41.06 -0.49
CA LYS A 29 -5.96 -41.16 0.10
C LYS A 29 -5.97 -41.72 1.53
N ALA A 30 -4.99 -42.56 1.87
CA ALA A 30 -4.94 -43.20 3.18
C ALA A 30 -4.52 -42.23 4.30
N THR A 31 -3.70 -41.23 3.94
CA THR A 31 -3.15 -40.24 4.86
C THR A 31 -3.72 -38.84 4.66
N PHE A 32 -4.68 -38.68 3.73
CA PHE A 32 -5.33 -37.40 3.46
C PHE A 32 -6.10 -36.88 4.67
N GLN A 33 -5.75 -35.68 5.07
CA GLN A 33 -6.32 -34.95 6.19
C GLN A 33 -6.73 -33.54 5.72
N GLU A 34 -8.01 -33.23 5.84
CA GLU A 34 -8.49 -31.87 5.70
C GLU A 34 -8.12 -31.06 6.96
N ILE A 35 -7.51 -29.90 6.76
CA ILE A 35 -7.12 -29.00 7.85
C ILE A 35 -8.22 -27.97 8.03
N ASP A 36 -8.62 -27.32 6.92
CA ASP A 36 -9.81 -26.49 6.81
C ASP A 36 -10.33 -26.47 5.37
N ALA A 37 -11.31 -25.61 5.07
CA ALA A 37 -11.91 -25.50 3.73
C ALA A 37 -10.93 -25.03 2.64
N THR A 38 -9.73 -24.54 3.01
CA THR A 38 -8.72 -24.00 2.10
C THR A 38 -7.48 -24.88 2.05
N TYR A 39 -7.13 -25.59 3.13
CA TYR A 39 -5.90 -26.38 3.23
C TYR A 39 -6.15 -27.85 3.59
N SER A 40 -5.37 -28.73 2.98
CA SER A 40 -5.31 -30.16 3.31
C SER A 40 -3.86 -30.65 3.26
N LYS A 41 -3.62 -31.84 3.82
CA LYS A 41 -2.31 -32.49 3.75
C LYS A 41 -2.44 -34.00 3.65
N ASP A 42 -1.40 -34.64 3.15
CA ASP A 42 -1.19 -36.09 3.25
C ASP A 42 0.28 -36.37 3.57
N LYS A 43 0.71 -37.64 3.57
CA LYS A 43 2.11 -37.99 3.84
C LYS A 43 3.11 -37.44 2.82
N ASN A 44 2.66 -37.07 1.62
CA ASN A 44 3.48 -36.63 0.49
C ASN A 44 3.53 -35.09 0.34
N GLY A 45 2.57 -34.36 0.91
CA GLY A 45 2.58 -32.91 0.80
C GLY A 45 1.42 -32.18 1.48
N VAL A 46 1.49 -30.86 1.36
CA VAL A 46 0.46 -29.91 1.78
C VAL A 46 -0.19 -29.33 0.53
N TYR A 47 -1.50 -29.13 0.57
CA TYR A 47 -2.30 -28.70 -0.56
C TYR A 47 -3.20 -27.53 -0.18
N VAL A 48 -3.43 -26.63 -1.14
CA VAL A 48 -4.36 -25.51 -1.04
C VAL A 48 -5.45 -25.61 -2.11
N TRP A 49 -6.68 -25.25 -1.76
CA TRP A 49 -7.81 -25.25 -2.67
C TRP A 49 -7.90 -23.91 -3.40
N GLU A 50 -7.58 -23.91 -4.70
CA GLU A 50 -7.65 -22.73 -5.56
C GLU A 50 -8.14 -23.08 -6.97
N ASN A 51 -8.81 -22.15 -7.64
CA ASN A 51 -9.35 -22.34 -9.00
C ASN A 51 -10.19 -23.62 -9.17
N ARG A 52 -10.95 -24.01 -8.13
CA ARG A 52 -11.77 -25.24 -8.09
C ARG A 52 -10.94 -26.53 -8.16
N GLY A 53 -9.72 -26.54 -7.62
CA GLY A 53 -8.92 -27.74 -7.44
C GLY A 53 -7.88 -27.64 -6.33
N TRP A 54 -7.33 -28.77 -5.91
CA TRP A 54 -6.23 -28.83 -4.95
C TRP A 54 -4.89 -28.69 -5.66
N LYS A 55 -4.08 -27.72 -5.22
CA LYS A 55 -2.71 -27.47 -5.69
C LYS A 55 -1.72 -27.81 -4.59
N LYS A 56 -0.66 -28.56 -4.92
CA LYS A 56 0.39 -28.89 -3.96
C LYS A 56 1.28 -27.68 -3.72
N LEU A 57 1.55 -27.39 -2.46
CA LEU A 57 2.51 -26.38 -2.02
C LEU A 57 3.87 -27.06 -1.85
N GLU A 58 4.80 -26.77 -2.77
CA GLU A 58 6.13 -27.38 -2.74
C GLU A 58 7.01 -26.77 -1.64
N GLY A 59 7.82 -27.62 -1.00
CA GLY A 59 8.79 -27.20 0.03
C GLY A 59 8.30 -27.25 1.47
N LEU A 60 7.03 -27.59 1.71
CA LEU A 60 6.48 -27.76 3.07
C LEU A 60 6.61 -29.20 3.57
N ASP A 61 6.97 -29.35 4.84
CA ASP A 61 6.97 -30.63 5.57
C ASP A 61 5.55 -30.93 6.10
N PRO A 62 4.82 -31.91 5.53
CA PRO A 62 3.43 -32.16 5.93
C PRO A 62 3.29 -32.68 7.37
N VAL A 63 4.33 -33.30 7.92
CA VAL A 63 4.33 -33.86 9.27
C VAL A 63 4.24 -32.73 10.30
N THR A 64 5.07 -31.69 10.15
CA THR A 64 5.14 -30.55 11.07
C THR A 64 4.31 -29.34 10.62
N PHE A 65 3.57 -29.48 9.52
CA PHE A 65 2.75 -28.41 8.97
C PHE A 65 1.65 -27.95 9.92
N GLU A 66 1.60 -26.64 10.13
CA GLU A 66 0.56 -25.91 10.85
C GLU A 66 0.22 -24.58 10.17
N ILE A 67 -0.97 -24.07 10.46
CA ILE A 67 -1.45 -22.76 9.97
C ILE A 67 -1.46 -21.79 11.14
N ILE A 68 -0.75 -20.68 10.99
CA ILE A 68 -0.78 -19.57 11.94
C ILE A 68 -1.88 -18.61 11.50
N ASN A 69 -2.99 -18.62 12.25
CA ASN A 69 -4.11 -17.71 12.04
C ASN A 69 -3.88 -16.41 12.82
N ILE A 70 -3.96 -15.28 12.12
CA ILE A 70 -3.92 -13.96 12.75
C ILE A 70 -5.36 -13.50 12.97
N SER A 71 -5.80 -13.47 14.22
CA SER A 71 -7.16 -13.03 14.58
C SER A 71 -7.45 -11.65 14.01
N GLY A 72 -8.60 -11.49 13.36
CA GLY A 72 -9.02 -10.23 12.72
C GLY A 72 -8.34 -9.92 11.37
N SER A 73 -7.46 -10.79 10.87
CA SER A 73 -6.78 -10.61 9.58
C SER A 73 -7.15 -11.72 8.59
N ALA A 74 -7.25 -11.36 7.31
CA ALA A 74 -7.31 -12.34 6.24
C ALA A 74 -5.94 -13.03 6.01
N ARG A 75 -4.86 -12.46 6.56
CA ARG A 75 -3.52 -13.04 6.44
C ARG A 75 -3.40 -14.29 7.29
N ARG A 76 -2.84 -15.33 6.68
CA ARG A 76 -2.48 -16.59 7.31
C ARG A 76 -1.04 -16.89 6.94
N TYR A 77 -0.25 -17.36 7.90
CA TYR A 77 1.06 -17.89 7.61
C TYR A 77 1.04 -19.41 7.66
N LEU A 78 1.84 -20.01 6.81
CA LEU A 78 2.07 -21.44 6.77
C LEU A 78 3.34 -21.70 7.57
N LYS A 79 3.37 -22.70 8.44
CA LYS A 79 4.57 -23.02 9.19
C LYS A 79 4.85 -24.51 9.10
N ASP A 80 6.12 -24.85 9.06
CA ASP A 80 6.63 -26.18 9.32
C ASP A 80 7.90 -26.09 10.17
N LYS A 81 8.62 -27.21 10.35
CA LYS A 81 9.90 -27.24 11.08
C LYS A 81 11.01 -26.41 10.44
N ASN A 82 10.92 -26.11 9.15
CA ASN A 82 11.96 -25.43 8.37
C ASN A 82 11.75 -23.91 8.33
N GLY A 83 10.51 -23.43 8.42
CA GLY A 83 10.24 -22.00 8.35
C GLY A 83 8.78 -21.60 8.53
N ILE A 84 8.56 -20.29 8.41
CA ILE A 84 7.23 -19.67 8.33
C ILE A 84 7.13 -19.00 6.96
N TYR A 85 6.01 -19.21 6.27
CA TYR A 85 5.84 -18.85 4.88
C TYR A 85 4.59 -18.00 4.65
N SER A 86 4.70 -17.09 3.70
CA SER A 86 3.55 -16.43 3.05
C SER A 86 3.29 -17.08 1.69
N ILE A 87 2.03 -17.16 1.27
CA ILE A 87 1.72 -17.49 -0.13
C ILE A 87 1.87 -16.21 -0.95
N ILE A 88 2.76 -16.25 -1.95
CA ILE A 88 2.85 -15.22 -2.97
C ILE A 88 1.89 -15.62 -4.10
N TYR A 89 0.86 -14.82 -4.26
CA TYR A 89 0.02 -14.84 -5.45
C TYR A 89 0.77 -14.17 -6.59
N SER A 90 0.91 -14.88 -7.71
CA SER A 90 1.44 -14.30 -8.94
C SER A 90 0.56 -13.11 -9.35
N MET A 91 1.15 -11.91 -9.37
CA MET A 91 0.49 -10.71 -9.90
C MET A 91 0.37 -10.75 -11.44
N ASP A 92 0.96 -11.76 -12.09
CA ASP A 92 0.96 -11.95 -13.55
C ASP A 92 -0.33 -12.62 -14.06
N GLY A 93 -1.33 -12.85 -13.19
CA GLY A 93 -2.60 -13.52 -13.55
C GLY A 93 -2.48 -15.03 -13.79
N ASP A 94 -1.26 -15.56 -13.89
CA ASP A 94 -0.98 -16.99 -13.91
C ASP A 94 -1.14 -17.58 -12.50
N SER A 95 -2.40 -17.77 -12.13
CA SER A 95 -2.83 -18.34 -10.86
C SER A 95 -2.43 -19.82 -10.67
N ASP A 96 -1.81 -20.46 -11.66
CA ASP A 96 -1.40 -21.86 -11.58
C ASP A 96 -0.04 -22.08 -10.94
N LYS A 97 0.75 -21.02 -10.74
CA LYS A 97 2.02 -21.09 -10.02
C LYS A 97 1.95 -20.40 -8.66
N LEU A 98 1.68 -21.20 -7.64
CA LEU A 98 1.78 -20.78 -6.24
C LEU A 98 3.25 -20.82 -5.79
N ALA A 99 3.74 -19.71 -5.25
CA ALA A 99 5.06 -19.63 -4.65
C ALA A 99 4.95 -19.36 -3.16
N LEU A 100 5.88 -19.91 -2.39
CA LEU A 100 6.02 -19.64 -0.96
C LEU A 100 7.18 -18.69 -0.74
N GLU A 101 6.92 -17.61 -0.01
CA GLU A 101 7.97 -16.74 0.53
C GLU A 101 8.37 -17.27 1.90
N ASN A 102 9.63 -17.64 2.10
CA ASN A 102 10.12 -17.91 3.45
C ASN A 102 10.35 -16.59 4.19
N LEU A 103 9.65 -16.39 5.30
CA LEU A 103 9.72 -15.19 6.12
C LEU A 103 10.90 -15.30 7.10
N PRO A 104 11.56 -14.18 7.43
CA PRO A 104 12.72 -14.16 8.32
C PRO A 104 12.31 -14.24 9.80
N TYR A 105 11.44 -15.19 10.14
CA TYR A 105 10.90 -15.42 11.48
C TYR A 105 11.48 -16.72 12.03
N ASP A 106 11.79 -16.78 13.33
CA ASP A 106 12.16 -18.04 13.98
C ASP A 106 10.91 -18.93 14.16
N PRO A 107 10.78 -20.07 13.44
CA PRO A 107 9.57 -20.88 13.47
C PRO A 107 9.27 -21.48 14.85
N GLN A 108 10.30 -21.70 15.68
CA GLN A 108 10.13 -22.37 16.98
C GLN A 108 9.59 -21.42 18.05
N THR A 109 9.85 -20.12 17.91
CA THR A 109 9.54 -19.12 18.94
C THR A 109 8.58 -18.03 18.47
N TYR A 110 8.12 -18.10 17.22
CA TYR A 110 7.17 -17.15 16.67
C TYR A 110 5.82 -17.20 17.38
N GLU A 111 5.36 -16.03 17.83
CA GLU A 111 4.12 -15.83 18.57
C GLU A 111 3.37 -14.63 17.98
N VAL A 112 2.08 -14.81 17.69
CA VAL A 112 1.20 -13.71 17.29
C VAL A 112 0.70 -13.00 18.54
N ILE A 113 0.97 -11.70 18.65
CA ILE A 113 0.52 -10.86 19.77
C ILE A 113 -0.90 -10.33 19.48
N ASN A 114 -1.11 -9.77 18.29
CA ASN A 114 -2.42 -9.35 17.80
C ASN A 114 -2.43 -9.26 16.26
N GLN A 115 -3.46 -8.62 15.69
CA GLN A 115 -3.62 -8.48 14.25
C GLN A 115 -2.47 -7.73 13.52
N LEU A 116 -1.68 -6.94 14.25
CA LEU A 116 -0.59 -6.12 13.72
C LEU A 116 0.76 -6.39 14.37
N TYR A 117 0.85 -7.16 15.45
CA TYR A 117 2.10 -7.42 16.15
C TYR A 117 2.33 -8.92 16.29
N SER A 118 3.55 -9.34 16.03
CA SER A 118 4.07 -10.68 16.33
C SER A 118 5.50 -10.55 16.81
N LYS A 119 6.03 -11.59 17.44
CA LYS A 119 7.41 -11.63 17.92
C LYS A 119 8.00 -13.02 17.74
N ASP A 120 9.32 -13.10 17.81
CA ASP A 120 10.04 -14.33 18.04
C ASP A 120 11.10 -14.11 19.14
N LYS A 121 12.00 -15.07 19.36
CA LYS A 121 13.04 -14.94 20.40
C LYS A 121 13.97 -13.73 20.24
N ASN A 122 14.11 -13.20 19.03
CA ASN A 122 15.11 -12.18 18.68
C ASN A 122 14.46 -10.86 18.24
N ASN A 123 13.20 -10.88 17.80
CA ASN A 123 12.58 -9.77 17.09
C ASN A 123 11.13 -9.54 17.53
N ILE A 124 10.67 -8.32 17.30
CA ILE A 124 9.26 -7.99 17.24
C ILE A 124 8.94 -7.37 15.88
N TYR A 125 7.78 -7.68 15.36
CA TYR A 125 7.33 -7.32 14.03
C TYR A 125 6.04 -6.50 14.15
N TYR A 126 5.93 -5.48 13.30
CA TYR A 126 4.69 -4.77 13.03
C TYR A 126 4.22 -5.16 11.63
N SER A 127 3.03 -5.74 11.52
CA SER A 127 2.53 -6.42 10.33
C SER A 127 3.48 -7.56 9.94
N ASP A 128 4.33 -7.31 8.95
CA ASP A 128 5.30 -8.20 8.34
C ASP A 128 6.72 -7.62 8.40
N ARG A 129 6.87 -6.44 9.00
CA ARG A 129 8.13 -5.70 9.08
C ARG A 129 8.74 -5.79 10.47
N LYS A 130 10.03 -6.12 10.54
CA LYS A 130 10.80 -6.12 11.78
C LYS A 130 10.94 -4.69 12.33
N ILE A 131 10.66 -4.49 13.62
CA ILE A 131 10.93 -3.23 14.31
C ILE A 131 12.43 -3.15 14.60
N ILE A 132 13.11 -2.18 13.99
CA ILE A 132 14.57 -2.05 14.09
C ILE A 132 14.96 -1.29 15.37
N GLY A 133 15.97 -1.82 16.08
CA GLY A 133 16.60 -1.15 17.23
C GLY A 133 15.75 -1.12 18.51
N VAL A 134 14.80 -2.05 18.64
CA VAL A 134 13.92 -2.20 19.80
C VAL A 134 14.59 -2.97 20.93
N ASP A 135 14.41 -2.49 22.15
CA ASP A 135 14.74 -3.24 23.37
C ASP A 135 13.57 -4.20 23.70
N LEU A 136 13.71 -5.46 23.27
CA LEU A 136 12.68 -6.49 23.43
C LEU A 136 12.17 -6.64 24.87
N PRO A 137 13.03 -6.70 25.91
CA PRO A 137 12.57 -6.91 27.29
C PRO A 137 11.65 -5.81 27.83
N THR A 138 11.76 -4.59 27.30
CA THR A 138 10.98 -3.44 27.77
C THR A 138 9.93 -2.98 26.76
N PHE A 139 9.78 -3.69 25.65
CA PHE A 139 8.78 -3.37 24.65
C PHE A 139 7.37 -3.46 25.23
N GLN A 140 6.59 -2.40 25.04
CA GLN A 140 5.17 -2.37 25.32
C GLN A 140 4.41 -1.61 24.25
N ARG A 141 3.18 -2.04 24.00
CA ARG A 141 2.24 -1.27 23.19
C ARG A 141 1.65 -0.12 24.02
N ILE A 142 1.57 1.08 23.43
CA ILE A 142 0.90 2.25 24.05
C ILE A 142 -0.59 2.19 23.75
N ASP A 143 -0.95 1.83 22.52
CA ASP A 143 -2.31 1.54 22.11
C ASP A 143 -2.37 0.23 21.30
N GLU A 144 -3.55 -0.17 20.85
CA GLU A 144 -3.73 -1.48 20.22
C GLU A 144 -2.92 -1.65 18.93
N ASN A 145 -2.80 -0.57 18.14
CA ASN A 145 -2.54 -0.67 16.70
C ASN A 145 -1.49 0.32 16.17
N ILE A 146 -1.22 1.44 16.85
CA ILE A 146 -0.47 2.56 16.27
C ILE A 146 0.82 2.79 17.02
N TYR A 147 0.76 3.01 18.33
CA TYR A 147 1.92 3.42 19.11
C TYR A 147 2.44 2.31 20.01
N SER A 148 3.76 2.21 20.10
CA SER A 148 4.47 1.35 21.05
C SER A 148 5.71 2.06 21.58
N LYS A 149 6.31 1.54 22.64
CA LYS A 149 7.54 2.07 23.24
C LYS A 149 8.42 0.97 23.80
N ASP A 150 9.67 1.30 24.01
CA ASP A 150 10.59 0.56 24.86
C ASP A 150 11.20 1.51 25.92
N LYS A 151 12.22 1.08 26.66
CA LYS A 151 12.88 1.92 27.67
C LYS A 151 13.54 3.19 27.11
N ASN A 152 13.81 3.26 25.81
CA ASN A 152 14.58 4.32 25.15
C ASN A 152 13.79 5.10 24.10
N ASN A 153 12.76 4.51 23.49
CA ASN A 153 12.18 4.97 22.23
C ASN A 153 10.65 4.87 22.21
N ILE A 154 10.04 5.71 21.39
CA ILE A 154 8.65 5.59 20.93
C ILE A 154 8.64 5.12 19.47
N TYR A 155 7.67 4.30 19.11
CA TYR A 155 7.47 3.77 17.77
C TYR A 155 6.04 4.06 17.28
N PHE A 156 5.93 4.52 16.04
CA PHE A 156 4.69 4.63 15.28
C PHE A 156 4.66 3.52 14.23
N ARG A 157 3.73 2.56 14.34
CA ARG A 157 3.57 1.43 13.41
C ARG A 157 4.89 0.68 13.15
N GLY A 158 5.68 0.50 14.20
CA GLY A 158 7.00 -0.14 14.15
C GLY A 158 8.15 0.76 13.68
N LYS A 159 7.91 2.01 13.26
CA LYS A 159 8.95 2.98 12.92
C LYS A 159 9.30 3.84 14.13
N LYS A 160 10.59 3.96 14.47
CA LYS A 160 11.06 4.79 15.59
C LYS A 160 10.80 6.27 15.32
N ILE A 161 10.14 6.95 16.26
CA ILE A 161 9.96 8.40 16.24
C ILE A 161 11.24 9.05 16.77
N SER A 162 12.02 9.67 15.87
CA SER A 162 13.33 10.21 16.23
C SER A 162 13.20 11.46 17.10
N GLY A 163 13.88 11.46 18.25
CA GLY A 163 13.92 12.60 19.17
C GLY A 163 12.67 12.79 20.04
N ALA A 164 11.74 11.83 20.05
CA ALA A 164 10.57 11.86 20.93
C ALA A 164 10.96 11.68 22.39
N ASP A 165 10.46 12.55 23.26
CA ASP A 165 10.57 12.43 24.71
C ASP A 165 9.54 11.40 25.22
N LYS A 166 10.03 10.20 25.53
CA LYS A 166 9.18 9.06 25.90
C LYS A 166 8.31 9.28 27.14
N ASP A 167 8.74 10.17 28.04
CA ASP A 167 8.10 10.36 29.35
C ASP A 167 6.94 11.34 29.26
N THR A 168 6.95 12.20 28.24
CA THR A 168 5.91 13.21 27.99
C THR A 168 5.15 12.97 26.70
N PHE A 169 5.45 11.88 25.98
CA PHE A 169 4.78 11.52 24.73
C PHE A 169 3.30 11.21 24.94
N GLU A 170 2.45 11.89 24.19
CA GLU A 170 1.01 11.72 24.19
C GLU A 170 0.43 11.78 22.77
N LYS A 171 -0.59 10.97 22.54
CA LYS A 171 -1.37 11.01 21.31
C LYS A 171 -2.34 12.19 21.37
N ILE A 172 -2.37 13.02 20.33
CA ILE A 172 -3.28 14.18 20.27
C ILE A 172 -4.66 13.74 19.78
N ASP A 173 -4.72 12.90 18.74
CA ASP A 173 -5.97 12.57 18.07
C ASP A 173 -5.97 11.16 17.46
N LYS A 174 -7.02 10.85 16.68
CA LYS A 174 -7.15 9.60 15.93
C LYS A 174 -6.48 9.62 14.54
N TYR A 175 -5.89 10.74 14.13
CA TYR A 175 -5.34 11.01 12.79
C TYR A 175 -3.82 11.07 12.79
N ASN A 176 -3.19 10.29 13.68
CA ASN A 176 -1.74 10.12 13.79
C ASN A 176 -0.96 11.35 14.24
N TYR A 177 -1.61 12.36 14.81
CA TYR A 177 -0.89 13.44 15.49
C TYR A 177 -0.55 13.04 16.93
N SER A 178 0.67 13.36 17.35
CA SER A 178 1.17 13.17 18.72
C SER A 178 2.05 14.34 19.12
N LYS A 179 2.28 14.51 20.42
CA LYS A 179 3.18 15.53 20.96
C LYS A 179 4.00 14.97 22.11
N ASP A 180 5.07 15.68 22.40
CA ASP A 180 5.78 15.58 23.67
C ASP A 180 5.97 16.99 24.26
N LYS A 181 6.74 17.10 25.35
CA LYS A 181 7.00 18.40 25.98
C LYS A 181 7.64 19.45 25.06
N ASN A 182 8.27 19.05 23.97
CA ASN A 182 9.09 19.90 23.09
C ASN A 182 8.54 20.01 21.65
N ASN A 183 7.86 18.98 21.14
CA ASN A 183 7.60 18.80 19.71
C ASN A 183 6.17 18.32 19.42
N ILE A 184 5.72 18.56 18.20
CA ILE A 184 4.54 17.91 17.60
C ILE A 184 5.04 16.96 16.50
N TYR A 185 4.36 15.83 16.36
CA TYR A 185 4.64 14.79 15.39
C TYR A 185 3.39 14.45 14.60
N TYR A 186 3.60 14.08 13.34
CA TYR A 186 2.62 13.39 12.51
C TYR A 186 3.24 12.08 12.04
N ASN A 187 2.57 10.95 12.27
CA ASN A 187 3.13 9.61 12.10
C ASN A 187 4.45 9.45 12.91
N ASP A 188 5.55 9.08 12.26
CA ASP A 188 6.89 8.96 12.84
C ASP A 188 7.76 10.22 12.65
N LYS A 189 7.20 11.32 12.10
CA LYS A 189 7.95 12.52 11.74
C LYS A 189 7.61 13.70 12.64
N LYS A 190 8.65 14.43 13.05
CA LYS A 190 8.52 15.74 13.70
C LYS A 190 8.02 16.79 12.70
N ILE A 191 7.16 17.69 13.15
CA ILE A 191 6.77 18.90 12.41
C ILE A 191 7.78 20.00 12.73
N GLU A 192 8.59 20.39 11.75
CA GLU A 192 9.67 21.36 11.97
C GLU A 192 9.16 22.80 12.03
N GLY A 193 9.64 23.55 13.02
CA GLY A 193 9.34 24.98 13.19
C GLY A 193 7.93 25.30 13.70
N VAL A 194 7.19 24.29 14.18
CA VAL A 194 5.82 24.46 14.71
C VAL A 194 5.79 25.23 16.02
N ASP A 195 4.89 26.21 16.13
CA ASP A 195 4.55 26.81 17.42
C ASP A 195 3.56 25.92 18.16
N LYS A 196 4.11 24.99 18.96
CA LYS A 196 3.33 24.00 19.73
C LYS A 196 2.23 24.61 20.61
N ASN A 197 2.40 25.85 21.09
CA ASN A 197 1.45 26.47 22.03
C ASN A 197 0.20 26.97 21.31
N THR A 198 0.30 27.20 20.00
CA THR A 198 -0.80 27.64 19.15
C THR A 198 -1.16 26.60 18.09
N PHE A 199 -0.59 25.40 18.19
CA PHE A 199 -0.87 24.32 17.27
C PHE A 199 -2.31 23.85 17.44
N GLU A 200 -3.05 23.88 16.34
CA GLU A 200 -4.42 23.42 16.29
C GLU A 200 -4.65 22.59 15.03
N LEU A 201 -5.47 21.56 15.20
CA LEU A 201 -5.90 20.71 14.13
C LEU A 201 -7.12 21.37 13.49
N THR A 202 -7.15 21.46 12.16
CA THR A 202 -8.11 22.31 11.44
C THR A 202 -9.52 21.69 11.29
N TYR A 203 -9.93 20.84 12.23
CA TYR A 203 -11.21 20.12 12.22
C TYR A 203 -12.44 21.04 12.23
N ASP A 204 -12.26 22.33 12.52
CA ASP A 204 -13.33 23.25 12.93
C ASP A 204 -13.91 24.12 11.79
N PHE A 205 -13.65 23.80 10.52
CA PHE A 205 -14.30 24.46 9.37
C PHE A 205 -15.66 23.82 9.02
N GLY A 206 -16.48 23.52 10.03
CA GLY A 206 -17.93 23.39 9.91
C GLY A 206 -18.53 22.27 9.04
N SER A 207 -17.77 21.39 8.37
CA SER A 207 -18.43 20.27 7.66
C SER A 207 -17.57 19.07 7.24
N VAL A 208 -16.28 18.94 7.57
CA VAL A 208 -15.54 17.76 7.06
C VAL A 208 -14.36 17.38 7.93
N VAL A 209 -14.24 16.06 8.11
CA VAL A 209 -13.06 15.37 8.58
C VAL A 209 -11.84 15.84 7.77
N ASN A 210 -11.04 16.73 8.36
CA ASN A 210 -9.79 17.19 7.76
C ASN A 210 -8.60 16.49 8.40
N GLU A 211 -8.29 15.28 7.93
CA GLU A 211 -7.33 14.38 8.60
C GLU A 211 -5.86 14.79 8.42
N TYR A 212 -5.58 15.71 7.50
CA TYR A 212 -4.21 15.96 7.04
C TYR A 212 -3.73 17.40 7.22
N TYR A 213 -4.59 18.38 7.53
CA TYR A 213 -4.13 19.76 7.71
C TYR A 213 -4.20 20.22 9.17
N SER A 214 -3.13 20.89 9.58
CA SER A 214 -3.01 21.55 10.87
C SER A 214 -2.46 22.95 10.67
N LYS A 215 -2.55 23.79 11.70
CA LYS A 215 -1.94 25.12 11.65
C LYS A 215 -1.44 25.54 13.02
N ASP A 216 -0.55 26.52 13.03
CA ASP A 216 -0.26 27.32 14.21
C ASP A 216 -0.55 28.79 13.90
N LYS A 217 -0.23 29.71 14.81
CA LYS A 217 -0.49 31.14 14.60
C LYS A 217 0.21 31.75 13.37
N ASN A 218 1.24 31.09 12.85
CA ASN A 218 2.14 31.59 11.80
C ASN A 218 2.12 30.76 10.52
N ASN A 219 1.76 29.47 10.58
CA ASN A 219 1.90 28.55 9.45
C ASN A 219 0.72 27.58 9.31
N VAL A 220 0.48 27.13 8.07
CA VAL A 220 -0.35 25.96 7.76
C VAL A 220 0.55 24.78 7.43
N TYR A 221 0.13 23.59 7.83
CA TYR A 221 0.82 22.33 7.58
C TYR A 221 -0.10 21.35 6.86
N TYR A 222 0.48 20.60 5.93
CA TYR A 222 -0.07 19.35 5.41
C TYR A 222 0.77 18.22 5.99
N GLU A 223 0.16 17.34 6.77
CA GLU A 223 0.85 16.29 7.53
C GLU A 223 1.96 16.89 8.42
N ASN A 224 3.21 16.46 8.21
CA ASN A 224 4.38 17.03 8.90
C ASN A 224 5.07 18.17 8.13
N LYS A 225 4.49 18.64 7.02
CA LYS A 225 5.11 19.57 6.08
C LYS A 225 4.51 20.96 6.19
N LYS A 226 5.36 21.96 6.35
CA LYS A 226 4.97 23.38 6.34
C LYS A 226 4.67 23.83 4.91
N LEU A 227 3.45 24.33 4.67
CA LEU A 227 3.05 24.92 3.41
C LEU A 227 3.60 26.35 3.31
N LYS A 228 4.47 26.59 2.33
CA LYS A 228 5.10 27.91 2.13
C LYS A 228 4.18 28.82 1.32
N GLY A 229 4.09 30.08 1.72
CA GLY A 229 3.36 31.10 0.98
C GLY A 229 1.85 31.14 1.24
N ILE A 230 1.32 30.25 2.07
CA ILE A 230 -0.11 30.21 2.42
C ILE A 230 -0.42 31.21 3.55
N ASP A 231 -1.41 32.07 3.34
CA ASP A 231 -1.93 32.99 4.34
C ASP A 231 -2.81 32.25 5.35
N VAL A 232 -2.27 32.09 6.56
CA VAL A 232 -2.89 31.30 7.64
C VAL A 232 -4.24 31.83 8.09
N LYS A 233 -4.45 33.15 8.03
CA LYS A 233 -5.68 33.79 8.50
C LYS A 233 -6.86 33.51 7.58
N THR A 234 -6.59 33.42 6.29
CA THR A 234 -7.60 33.23 5.24
C THR A 234 -7.61 31.84 4.63
N PHE A 235 -6.71 30.96 5.09
CA PHE A 235 -6.65 29.56 4.69
C PHE A 235 -8.01 28.86 4.83
N LYS A 236 -8.40 28.20 3.74
CA LYS A 236 -9.58 27.35 3.63
C LYS A 236 -9.23 26.11 2.84
N LYS A 237 -9.78 24.98 3.25
CA LYS A 237 -9.80 23.76 2.43
C LYS A 237 -11.06 23.76 1.58
N ILE A 238 -10.92 23.42 0.30
CA ILE A 238 -12.07 23.23 -0.57
C ILE A 238 -12.48 21.76 -0.52
N ASN A 239 -13.66 21.48 0.00
CA ASN A 239 -14.16 20.11 0.07
C ASN A 239 -14.83 19.71 -1.23
N LYS A 240 -14.30 18.69 -1.90
CA LYS A 240 -14.94 18.00 -3.02
C LYS A 240 -14.82 16.49 -2.83
N LEU A 241 -15.70 15.75 -3.51
CA LEU A 241 -15.93 14.32 -3.34
C LEU A 241 -14.68 13.43 -3.43
N VAL A 242 -13.55 13.92 -3.96
CA VAL A 242 -12.33 13.13 -4.20
C VAL A 242 -11.03 13.74 -3.65
N ASP A 243 -10.97 15.03 -3.25
CA ASP A 243 -9.66 15.70 -3.13
C ASP A 243 -9.36 16.32 -1.78
N ASN A 244 -8.28 15.85 -1.15
CA ASN A 244 -7.69 16.47 0.03
C ASN A 244 -6.60 17.51 -0.31
N PHE A 245 -6.41 17.89 -1.57
CA PHE A 245 -5.25 18.67 -2.00
C PHE A 245 -5.56 20.10 -2.44
N LEU A 246 -6.82 20.46 -2.69
CA LEU A 246 -7.19 21.81 -3.13
C LEU A 246 -7.42 22.74 -1.92
N ILE A 247 -6.62 23.79 -1.83
CA ILE A 247 -6.70 24.81 -0.78
C ILE A 247 -6.85 26.20 -1.38
N GLU A 248 -7.37 27.12 -0.58
CA GLU A 248 -7.56 28.53 -0.92
C GLU A 248 -7.02 29.40 0.20
N ASP A 249 -6.43 30.53 -0.17
CA ASP A 249 -6.22 31.66 0.71
C ASP A 249 -6.59 32.97 -0.01
N LYS A 250 -6.39 34.12 0.63
CA LYS A 250 -6.68 35.43 0.02
C LYS A 250 -5.93 35.70 -1.30
N ASN A 251 -4.85 34.98 -1.59
CA ASN A 251 -4.02 35.18 -2.78
C ASN A 251 -4.42 34.24 -3.93
N GLY A 252 -5.21 33.20 -3.68
CA GLY A 252 -5.75 32.34 -4.73
C GLY A 252 -5.94 30.88 -4.31
N PHE A 253 -5.97 30.00 -5.32
CA PHE A 253 -6.14 28.55 -5.17
C PHE A 253 -4.82 27.82 -5.39
N TYR A 254 -4.63 26.70 -4.69
CA TYR A 254 -3.42 25.90 -4.77
C TYR A 254 -3.73 24.42 -4.71
N ILE A 255 -2.95 23.64 -5.45
CA ILE A 255 -2.82 22.20 -5.23
C ILE A 255 -1.69 21.98 -4.24
N VAL A 256 -1.93 21.18 -3.21
CA VAL A 256 -0.92 20.69 -2.27
C VAL A 256 -0.34 19.38 -2.81
N GLU A 257 0.97 19.34 -2.99
CA GLU A 257 1.71 18.15 -3.41
C GLU A 257 2.08 17.28 -2.18
N GLU A 258 2.35 16.00 -2.40
CA GLU A 258 2.68 15.04 -1.33
C GLU A 258 3.93 15.46 -0.52
N ASP A 259 4.87 16.15 -1.15
CA ASP A 259 6.07 16.66 -0.48
C ASP A 259 5.81 17.89 0.42
N GLY A 260 4.58 18.42 0.39
CA GLY A 260 4.14 19.62 1.10
C GLY A 260 4.39 20.93 0.34
N SER A 261 4.83 20.86 -0.91
CA SER A 261 4.89 22.01 -1.80
C SER A 261 3.47 22.39 -2.26
N VAL A 262 3.33 23.62 -2.75
CA VAL A 262 2.06 24.13 -3.26
C VAL A 262 2.23 24.63 -4.69
N ALA A 263 1.34 24.19 -5.57
CA ALA A 263 1.25 24.64 -6.94
C ALA A 263 0.10 25.66 -7.08
N PRO A 264 0.39 26.96 -7.26
CA PRO A 264 -0.66 27.96 -7.46
C PRO A 264 -1.40 27.70 -8.77
N ILE A 265 -2.70 27.97 -8.76
CA ILE A 265 -3.59 27.77 -9.90
C ILE A 265 -4.04 29.13 -10.44
N ASP A 266 -3.92 29.33 -11.76
CA ASP A 266 -4.55 30.48 -12.41
C ASP A 266 -6.03 30.17 -12.65
N SER A 267 -6.90 30.76 -11.82
CA SER A 267 -8.34 30.58 -11.90
C SER A 267 -8.97 31.16 -13.18
N LYS A 268 -8.20 31.85 -14.04
CA LYS A 268 -8.66 32.29 -15.36
C LYS A 268 -8.50 31.19 -16.42
N GLU A 269 -7.54 30.30 -16.23
CA GLU A 269 -7.24 29.22 -17.18
C GLU A 269 -7.87 27.89 -16.78
N VAL A 270 -8.17 27.73 -15.49
CA VAL A 270 -8.66 26.47 -14.91
C VAL A 270 -10.04 26.68 -14.31
N ASP A 271 -10.98 25.81 -14.66
CA ASP A 271 -12.31 25.80 -14.06
C ASP A 271 -12.23 25.18 -12.65
N ILE A 272 -11.97 26.03 -11.66
CA ILE A 272 -11.80 25.64 -10.25
C ILE A 272 -13.05 24.96 -9.71
N GLU A 273 -14.25 25.30 -10.20
CA GLU A 273 -15.50 24.69 -9.75
C GLU A 273 -15.60 23.21 -10.17
N ASN A 274 -15.08 22.87 -11.35
CA ASN A 274 -15.09 21.51 -11.89
C ASN A 274 -13.75 20.77 -11.74
N LEU A 275 -12.71 21.43 -11.24
CA LEU A 275 -11.41 20.81 -11.00
C LEU A 275 -11.52 19.68 -9.96
N SER A 276 -11.04 18.50 -10.34
CA SER A 276 -10.96 17.29 -9.51
C SER A 276 -9.69 16.49 -9.85
N GLN A 277 -9.18 15.73 -8.89
CA GLN A 277 -8.16 14.72 -9.12
C GLN A 277 -8.78 13.58 -9.93
N LEU A 278 -8.03 13.10 -10.91
CA LEU A 278 -8.47 12.06 -11.85
C LEU A 278 -8.60 10.70 -11.16
N ALA A 279 -7.70 10.42 -10.22
CA ALA A 279 -7.75 9.26 -9.35
C ALA A 279 -7.07 9.56 -8.02
N ILE A 280 -7.55 8.92 -6.95
CA ILE A 280 -7.06 9.11 -5.59
C ILE A 280 -5.53 8.98 -5.55
N LYS A 281 -4.87 10.01 -4.98
CA LYS A 281 -3.39 10.09 -4.82
C LYS A 281 -2.60 10.12 -6.13
N THR A 282 -3.18 10.63 -7.22
CA THR A 282 -2.42 10.88 -8.46
C THR A 282 -2.09 12.35 -8.65
N ASN A 283 -0.97 12.67 -9.31
CA ASN A 283 -0.69 14.05 -9.72
C ASN A 283 -1.44 14.48 -11.00
N LEU A 284 -2.56 13.82 -11.31
CA LEU A 284 -3.40 14.07 -12.48
C LEU A 284 -4.72 14.71 -12.05
N TYR A 285 -5.08 15.78 -12.74
CA TYR A 285 -6.29 16.56 -12.47
C TYR A 285 -7.06 16.75 -13.76
N HIS A 286 -8.35 17.01 -13.64
CA HIS A 286 -9.17 17.41 -14.76
C HIS A 286 -10.24 18.39 -14.33
N ASP A 287 -10.64 19.26 -15.25
CA ASP A 287 -11.90 19.97 -15.15
C ASP A 287 -12.86 19.43 -16.22
N LYS A 288 -13.90 20.21 -16.57
CA LYS A 288 -14.88 19.82 -17.60
C LYS A 288 -14.29 19.74 -19.02
N ASP A 289 -13.22 20.49 -19.30
CA ASP A 289 -12.73 20.73 -20.66
C ASP A 289 -11.34 20.12 -20.88
N SER A 290 -10.57 19.88 -19.82
CA SER A 290 -9.13 19.66 -19.92
C SER A 290 -8.57 18.78 -18.81
N MET A 291 -7.43 18.16 -19.10
CA MET A 291 -6.62 17.42 -18.13
C MET A 291 -5.35 18.21 -17.83
N TYR A 292 -4.85 18.02 -16.61
CA TYR A 292 -3.68 18.69 -16.09
C TYR A 292 -2.83 17.71 -15.29
N PHE A 293 -1.56 18.06 -15.13
CA PHE A 293 -0.64 17.41 -14.21
C PHE A 293 0.21 18.45 -13.50
N VAL A 294 0.73 18.12 -12.32
CA VAL A 294 1.65 19.01 -11.63
C VAL A 294 3.10 18.71 -12.07
N LYS A 295 3.82 19.75 -12.50
CA LYS A 295 5.25 19.70 -12.81
C LYS A 295 5.95 20.93 -12.25
N ASN A 296 7.00 20.73 -11.46
CA ASN A 296 7.77 21.81 -10.85
C ASN A 296 6.88 22.82 -10.10
N HIS A 297 5.95 22.32 -9.28
CA HIS A 297 4.99 23.13 -8.51
C HIS A 297 4.12 24.05 -9.37
N LYS A 298 3.78 23.60 -10.58
CA LYS A 298 2.85 24.28 -11.48
C LYS A 298 1.87 23.28 -12.06
N LEU A 299 0.61 23.69 -12.14
CA LEU A 299 -0.41 22.93 -12.85
C LEU A 299 -0.22 23.17 -14.36
N VAL A 300 0.07 22.10 -15.10
CA VAL A 300 0.35 22.13 -16.54
C VAL A 300 -0.77 21.42 -17.28
N LYS A 301 -1.38 22.13 -18.23
CA LYS A 301 -2.39 21.57 -19.14
C LYS A 301 -1.77 20.53 -20.07
N ILE A 302 -2.41 19.37 -20.16
CA ILE A 302 -1.99 18.28 -21.05
C ILE A 302 -2.50 18.55 -22.47
N LYS A 303 -1.58 18.54 -23.43
CA LYS A 303 -1.89 18.70 -24.86
C LYS A 303 -2.53 17.44 -25.41
N ASP A 304 -3.53 17.65 -26.27
CA ASP A 304 -4.24 16.58 -26.99
C ASP A 304 -4.74 15.46 -26.06
N ALA A 305 -5.07 15.83 -24.82
CA ALA A 305 -5.54 14.87 -23.83
C ALA A 305 -6.81 14.19 -24.34
N PRO A 306 -6.97 12.87 -24.11
CA PRO A 306 -8.23 12.21 -24.41
C PRO A 306 -9.38 12.96 -23.74
N LYS A 307 -10.47 13.24 -24.48
CA LYS A 307 -11.65 13.95 -23.93
C LYS A 307 -12.04 13.42 -22.55
N VAL A 308 -12.29 14.32 -21.61
CA VAL A 308 -12.57 13.99 -20.21
C VAL A 308 -13.98 13.42 -20.09
N ASP A 309 -14.10 12.10 -20.24
CA ASP A 309 -15.23 11.34 -19.71
C ASP A 309 -14.71 10.53 -18.52
N PRO A 310 -14.93 11.02 -17.27
CA PRO A 310 -14.37 10.40 -16.08
C PRO A 310 -14.89 8.98 -15.84
N TYR A 311 -16.02 8.58 -16.44
CA TYR A 311 -16.58 7.24 -16.23
C TYR A 311 -15.82 6.13 -16.97
N ASN A 312 -14.98 6.49 -17.96
CA ASN A 312 -14.30 5.53 -18.82
C ASN A 312 -12.77 5.69 -18.82
N LEU A 313 -12.26 6.47 -17.86
CA LEU A 313 -10.84 6.70 -17.66
C LEU A 313 -10.43 6.11 -16.31
N SER A 314 -9.39 5.27 -16.32
CA SER A 314 -8.76 4.76 -15.10
C SER A 314 -7.25 4.99 -15.15
N THR A 315 -6.63 5.07 -13.99
CA THR A 315 -5.18 5.26 -13.85
C THR A 315 -4.52 3.97 -13.40
N TYR A 316 -3.39 3.61 -14.00
CA TYR A 316 -2.49 2.60 -13.43
C TYR A 316 -1.54 3.24 -12.41
N ASN A 317 -1.05 4.45 -12.72
CA ASN A 317 -0.31 5.35 -11.84
C ASN A 317 -0.32 6.77 -12.48
N ASP A 318 0.51 7.69 -11.99
CA ASP A 318 0.64 9.07 -12.51
C ASP A 318 1.11 9.17 -13.96
N LYS A 319 1.74 8.11 -14.47
CA LYS A 319 2.35 8.07 -15.79
C LYS A 319 1.52 7.31 -16.80
N TYR A 320 0.69 6.36 -16.38
CA TYR A 320 -0.06 5.50 -17.27
C TYR A 320 -1.55 5.54 -16.96
N ILE A 321 -2.35 5.83 -17.98
CA ILE A 321 -3.81 5.81 -17.91
C ILE A 321 -4.38 4.81 -18.91
N ASN A 322 -5.58 4.33 -18.64
CA ASN A 322 -6.40 3.54 -19.55
C ASN A 322 -7.66 4.32 -19.87
N LYS A 323 -7.97 4.43 -21.16
CA LYS A 323 -9.28 4.89 -21.61
C LYS A 323 -9.79 3.97 -22.72
N TYR A 324 -10.98 3.39 -22.53
CA TYR A 324 -11.60 2.46 -23.48
C TYR A 324 -10.62 1.38 -23.99
N ASP A 325 -9.90 0.73 -23.09
CA ASP A 325 -8.90 -0.31 -23.40
C ASP A 325 -7.66 0.16 -24.16
N ILE A 326 -7.47 1.48 -24.26
CA ILE A 326 -6.28 2.08 -24.83
C ILE A 326 -5.43 2.60 -23.68
N VAL A 327 -4.19 2.11 -23.61
CA VAL A 327 -3.20 2.58 -22.65
C VAL A 327 -2.48 3.81 -23.21
N TYR A 328 -2.40 4.85 -22.39
CA TYR A 328 -1.63 6.06 -22.69
C TYR A 328 -0.53 6.25 -21.65
N TYR A 329 0.58 6.80 -22.10
CA TYR A 329 1.70 7.23 -21.28
C TYR A 329 1.77 8.76 -21.26
N LEU A 330 1.82 9.38 -20.07
CA LEU A 330 2.04 10.81 -19.93
C LEU A 330 3.54 11.12 -20.06
N ASP A 331 3.91 11.69 -21.20
CA ASP A 331 5.24 12.28 -21.36
C ASP A 331 5.23 13.67 -20.73
N THR A 332 5.76 13.77 -19.51
CA THR A 332 5.78 15.03 -18.76
C THR A 332 6.70 16.08 -19.37
N ASP A 333 7.64 15.71 -20.24
CA ASP A 333 8.53 16.65 -20.93
C ASP A 333 7.85 17.29 -22.13
N GLU A 334 7.08 16.52 -22.88
CA GLU A 334 6.26 17.04 -23.98
C GLU A 334 4.93 17.67 -23.49
N GLY A 335 4.48 17.26 -22.30
CA GLY A 335 3.21 17.65 -21.71
C GLY A 335 2.02 17.03 -22.44
N ALA A 336 2.14 15.78 -22.91
CA ALA A 336 1.16 15.13 -23.77
C ALA A 336 1.05 13.63 -23.49
N PHE A 337 -0.11 13.06 -23.78
CA PHE A 337 -0.30 11.61 -23.74
C PHE A 337 0.16 10.96 -25.04
N LYS A 338 0.94 9.88 -24.91
CA LYS A 338 1.37 9.01 -26.00
C LYS A 338 0.59 7.70 -25.94
N LYS A 339 -0.08 7.34 -27.02
CA LYS A 339 -0.79 6.07 -27.12
C LYS A 339 0.21 4.92 -27.23
N LEU A 340 0.02 3.87 -26.41
CA LEU A 340 0.81 2.64 -26.48
C LEU A 340 0.10 1.64 -27.40
N GLU A 341 0.39 1.69 -28.70
CA GLU A 341 -0.26 0.85 -29.72
C GLU A 341 -0.13 -0.67 -29.48
N LYS A 342 0.86 -1.10 -28.68
CA LYS A 342 1.13 -2.51 -28.38
C LYS A 342 0.70 -2.94 -26.98
N ALA A 343 0.09 -2.06 -26.21
CA ALA A 343 -0.32 -2.36 -24.85
C ALA A 343 -1.74 -2.93 -24.85
N GLU A 344 -1.88 -4.15 -24.34
CA GLU A 344 -3.18 -4.76 -24.06
C GLU A 344 -3.63 -4.38 -22.64
N SER A 345 -4.66 -3.53 -22.53
CA SER A 345 -5.15 -2.95 -21.26
C SER A 345 -5.42 -3.97 -20.16
N HIS A 346 -5.98 -5.12 -20.51
CA HIS A 346 -6.46 -6.16 -19.59
C HIS A 346 -5.31 -6.90 -18.89
N GLU A 347 -4.10 -6.82 -19.42
CA GLU A 347 -2.89 -7.44 -18.88
C GLU A 347 -1.78 -6.38 -18.66
N PHE A 348 -2.17 -5.10 -18.61
CA PHE A 348 -1.24 -4.01 -18.40
C PHE A 348 -1.09 -3.69 -16.91
N ARG A 349 0.14 -3.47 -16.48
CA ARG A 349 0.49 -3.04 -15.12
C ARG A 349 1.59 -2.01 -15.14
N ALA A 350 1.43 -0.97 -14.32
CA ALA A 350 2.50 -0.04 -13.99
C ALA A 350 3.05 -0.37 -12.59
N TYR A 351 4.33 -0.13 -12.37
CA TYR A 351 5.01 -0.52 -11.13
C TYR A 351 5.24 0.68 -10.23
N GLY A 352 4.44 0.81 -9.17
CA GLY A 352 4.51 1.93 -8.23
C GLY A 352 4.39 3.28 -8.92
N ASP A 353 4.99 4.32 -8.33
CA ASP A 353 5.19 5.61 -8.99
C ASP A 353 6.49 5.62 -9.82
N THR A 354 6.60 4.70 -10.77
CA THR A 354 7.73 4.65 -11.71
C THR A 354 7.29 4.73 -13.16
N GLU A 355 8.29 4.90 -14.03
CA GLU A 355 8.14 4.94 -15.48
C GLU A 355 8.07 3.54 -16.11
N TYR A 356 8.19 2.48 -15.30
CA TYR A 356 8.19 1.08 -15.76
C TYR A 356 6.80 0.46 -15.74
N ALA A 357 6.51 -0.29 -16.79
CA ALA A 357 5.27 -1.04 -16.92
C ALA A 357 5.49 -2.36 -17.66
N LYS A 358 4.53 -3.29 -17.56
CA LYS A 358 4.52 -4.55 -18.29
C LYS A 358 3.12 -4.75 -18.87
N GLY A 359 3.04 -5.04 -20.17
CA GLY A 359 1.83 -5.55 -20.83
C GLY A 359 1.94 -7.06 -21.09
N LYS A 360 1.04 -7.63 -21.90
CA LYS A 360 1.00 -9.08 -22.20
C LYS A 360 2.26 -9.66 -22.84
N LYS A 361 2.97 -8.85 -23.63
CA LYS A 361 4.12 -9.31 -24.44
C LYS A 361 5.36 -8.44 -24.30
N ASN A 362 5.22 -7.27 -23.70
CA ASN A 362 6.26 -6.24 -23.70
C ASN A 362 6.45 -5.66 -22.31
N VAL A 363 7.70 -5.35 -21.98
CA VAL A 363 8.06 -4.47 -20.88
C VAL A 363 8.23 -3.06 -21.45
N TYR A 364 7.80 -2.04 -20.72
CA TYR A 364 7.85 -0.64 -21.12
C TYR A 364 8.66 0.17 -20.12
N PHE A 365 9.36 1.19 -20.64
CA PHE A 365 9.97 2.27 -19.87
C PHE A 365 9.71 3.57 -20.59
N LYS A 366 9.14 4.56 -19.88
CA LYS A 366 8.73 5.86 -20.45
C LYS A 366 7.86 5.70 -21.71
N GLY A 367 6.87 4.82 -21.64
CA GLY A 367 5.95 4.52 -22.74
C GLY A 367 6.55 3.79 -23.96
N LYS A 368 7.85 3.42 -23.94
CA LYS A 368 8.52 2.71 -25.04
C LYS A 368 8.87 1.28 -24.63
N VAL A 369 8.88 0.36 -25.60
CA VAL A 369 9.31 -1.03 -25.35
C VAL A 369 10.76 -1.05 -24.87
N LEU A 370 10.99 -1.64 -23.70
CA LEU A 370 12.30 -1.75 -23.07
C LEU A 370 13.08 -2.91 -23.69
N ALA A 371 14.00 -2.58 -24.60
CA ALA A 371 14.84 -3.57 -25.27
C ALA A 371 15.78 -4.28 -24.28
N GLY A 372 15.87 -5.60 -24.39
CA GLY A 372 16.77 -6.43 -23.56
C GLY A 372 16.22 -6.81 -22.19
N ALA A 373 15.01 -6.41 -21.82
CA ALA A 373 14.35 -6.91 -20.63
C ALA A 373 13.90 -8.37 -20.79
N ASP A 374 14.17 -9.20 -19.80
CA ASP A 374 13.63 -10.56 -19.79
C ASP A 374 12.17 -10.52 -19.33
N TYR A 375 11.25 -10.59 -20.29
CA TYR A 375 9.80 -10.50 -20.05
C TYR A 375 9.30 -11.46 -18.98
N ALA A 376 9.77 -12.71 -18.99
CA ALA A 376 9.27 -13.77 -18.13
C ALA A 376 9.63 -13.55 -16.65
N SER A 377 10.77 -12.92 -16.36
CA SER A 377 11.24 -12.66 -15.00
C SER A 377 11.11 -11.19 -14.55
N PHE A 378 10.67 -10.29 -15.43
CA PHE A 378 10.50 -8.88 -15.11
C PHE A 378 9.35 -8.67 -14.10
N ASP A 379 9.72 -8.15 -12.93
CA ASP A 379 8.81 -7.91 -11.82
C ASP A 379 9.33 -6.89 -10.79
N MET A 380 8.45 -6.43 -9.90
CA MET A 380 8.79 -5.61 -8.74
C MET A 380 8.71 -6.44 -7.46
N LYS A 381 9.84 -6.58 -6.75
CA LYS A 381 9.92 -7.42 -5.55
C LYS A 381 10.48 -6.68 -4.35
N TYR A 382 9.92 -6.94 -3.18
CA TYR A 382 10.40 -6.35 -1.94
C TYR A 382 11.70 -7.02 -1.48
N ASN A 383 12.67 -6.22 -1.04
CA ASN A 383 13.93 -6.68 -0.48
C ASN A 383 13.95 -6.35 1.02
N HIS A 384 13.67 -7.37 1.85
CA HIS A 384 13.59 -7.26 3.33
C HIS A 384 14.89 -6.80 4.00
N GLU A 385 16.05 -7.07 3.40
CA GLU A 385 17.35 -6.68 3.97
C GLU A 385 17.66 -5.20 3.75
N LYS A 386 17.23 -4.67 2.60
CA LYS A 386 17.50 -3.29 2.18
C LYS A 386 16.34 -2.35 2.44
N ASP A 387 15.17 -2.86 2.82
CA ASP A 387 13.94 -2.07 3.05
C ASP A 387 13.49 -1.29 1.79
N VAL A 388 13.59 -1.93 0.62
CA VAL A 388 13.26 -1.32 -0.71
C VAL A 388 12.56 -2.32 -1.63
N TYR A 389 11.74 -1.82 -2.55
CA TYR A 389 11.28 -2.57 -3.72
C TYR A 389 12.32 -2.47 -4.85
N GLU A 390 12.64 -3.59 -5.48
CA GLU A 390 13.53 -3.66 -6.64
C GLU A 390 12.70 -4.02 -7.89
N ILE A 391 12.70 -3.14 -8.90
CA ILE A 391 12.21 -3.47 -10.25
C ILE A 391 13.35 -4.17 -10.97
N LYS A 392 13.18 -5.44 -11.30
CA LYS A 392 14.27 -6.30 -11.77
C LYS A 392 13.78 -7.38 -12.73
N ASP A 393 14.72 -7.95 -13.47
CA ASP A 393 14.57 -9.25 -14.11
C ASP A 393 15.69 -10.21 -13.64
N LYS A 394 15.77 -11.40 -14.23
CA LYS A 394 16.80 -12.40 -13.89
C LYS A 394 18.23 -11.93 -14.19
N ASN A 395 18.40 -10.93 -15.05
CA ASN A 395 19.70 -10.45 -15.51
C ASN A 395 20.19 -9.25 -14.68
N LYS A 396 19.29 -8.34 -14.26
CA LYS A 396 19.67 -7.12 -13.54
C LYS A 396 18.53 -6.46 -12.76
N VAL A 397 18.91 -5.51 -11.89
CA VAL A 397 18.01 -4.55 -11.23
C VAL A 397 17.99 -3.26 -12.04
N TYR A 398 16.79 -2.78 -12.39
CA TYR A 398 16.57 -1.55 -13.15
C TYR A 398 16.45 -0.33 -12.24
N GLU A 399 15.64 -0.46 -11.17
CA GLU A 399 15.35 0.63 -10.25
C GLU A 399 15.12 0.08 -8.83
N LYS A 400 15.41 0.91 -7.82
CA LYS A 400 15.10 0.65 -6.42
C LYS A 400 14.19 1.75 -5.89
N VAL A 401 13.03 1.38 -5.39
CA VAL A 401 12.00 2.28 -4.84
C VAL A 401 11.96 2.07 -3.33
N LYS A 402 11.92 3.15 -2.55
CA LYS A 402 11.79 3.02 -1.08
C LYS A 402 10.46 2.40 -0.72
N ALA A 403 10.42 1.64 0.38
CA ALA A 403 9.18 1.17 0.94
C ALA A 403 8.64 2.20 1.96
N ASP A 404 7.42 2.68 1.72
CA ASP A 404 6.83 3.77 2.49
C ASP A 404 6.42 3.42 3.94
#